data_AF-A0AAC9W170-F1
#
_entry.id   AF-A0AAC9W170-F1
#
_cell.length_a   1.000
_cell.length_b   1.000
_cell.length_c   1.000
_cell.angle_alpha   90.00
_cell.angle_beta   90.00
_cell.angle_gamma   90.00
#
_symmetry.space_group_name_H-M   'P 1'
#
loop_
_entity.id
_entity.type
_entity.pdbx_description
1 polymer ?
#
loop_
_entity_poly.entity_id
_entity_poly.type
_entity_poly.pdbx_seq_one_letter_code
_entity_poly.pdbx_strand_id
1 'polypeptide(L)'
;MLISSDDAKNTKMPERFDDESEFDHEDTEMPEYHGNEVEFNSITEHTSRAFPPFDFMYFGSHFLWLAISFGFFYLFISRVIVPRIGGVIETRRDRIVSDLDQAMRLKQEADTVVKLYEKKLEKTRLEAKALIQVERNDIKIKADLQRKKIEEDLEKKLKKSEDKIKEIQNKAMQNVGLIAEEIAFEIVKKLIDVDVSKKSVSSAVKAVRH
;
A
#
# COMPACT_ATOMS: atom_id res chain seq x y z
N MET A 1 -30.39 6.95 -7.15
CA MET A 1 -30.02 6.58 -8.53
C MET A 1 -30.24 5.07 -8.63
N LEU A 2 -31.32 4.67 -9.30
CA LEU A 2 -31.83 3.30 -9.39
C LEU A 2 -31.20 2.62 -10.62
N ILE A 3 -30.72 1.39 -10.47
CA ILE A 3 -30.43 0.48 -11.59
C ILE A 3 -31.43 -0.67 -11.41
N SER A 4 -32.65 -0.51 -11.92
CA SER A 4 -33.14 -1.01 -13.21
C SER A 4 -33.05 -2.54 -13.33
N SER A 5 -34.11 -3.20 -12.83
CA SER A 5 -34.66 -4.42 -13.42
C SER A 5 -34.96 -4.17 -14.89
N ASP A 6 -34.46 -5.00 -15.80
CA ASP A 6 -35.12 -5.35 -17.06
C ASP A 6 -34.21 -6.27 -17.89
N ASP A 7 -34.21 -7.58 -17.57
CA ASP A 7 -33.73 -8.57 -18.54
C ASP A 7 -34.36 -9.95 -18.36
N ALA A 8 -35.69 -9.98 -18.37
CA ALA A 8 -36.47 -11.22 -18.31
C ALA A 8 -37.61 -11.22 -19.34
N LYS A 9 -37.29 -11.00 -20.62
CA LYS A 9 -38.23 -11.24 -21.73
C LYS A 9 -37.49 -11.59 -23.03
N ASN A 10 -37.10 -12.86 -23.22
CA ASN A 10 -37.10 -13.43 -24.57
C ASN A 10 -37.02 -14.97 -24.58
N THR A 11 -38.15 -15.65 -24.44
CA THR A 11 -38.29 -17.04 -24.92
C THR A 11 -39.70 -17.24 -25.47
N LYS A 12 -39.87 -17.02 -26.78
CA LYS A 12 -41.06 -17.43 -27.53
C LYS A 12 -40.61 -18.21 -28.78
N MET A 13 -40.91 -19.52 -28.77
CA MET A 13 -41.41 -20.42 -29.84
C MET A 13 -40.61 -20.58 -31.17
N PRO A 14 -40.70 -21.71 -31.92
CA PRO A 14 -41.94 -22.45 -32.21
C PRO A 14 -41.90 -24.00 -32.34
N GLU A 15 -43.09 -24.53 -32.57
CA GLU A 15 -43.53 -25.89 -32.91
C GLU A 15 -42.68 -26.64 -33.95
N ARG A 16 -42.59 -27.97 -33.76
CA ARG A 16 -42.52 -28.95 -34.86
C ARG A 16 -42.94 -30.33 -34.34
N PHE A 17 -44.24 -30.60 -34.38
CA PHE A 17 -44.80 -31.94 -34.30
C PHE A 17 -45.61 -32.12 -35.57
N ASP A 18 -44.96 -32.63 -36.61
CA ASP A 18 -45.55 -33.19 -37.81
C ASP A 18 -44.49 -34.14 -38.38
N ASP A 19 -44.65 -35.45 -38.19
CA ASP A 19 -44.39 -36.38 -39.29
C ASP A 19 -45.18 -37.66 -39.06
N GLU A 20 -46.16 -37.81 -39.93
CA GLU A 20 -46.98 -38.99 -40.15
C GLU A 20 -46.08 -40.09 -40.72
N SER A 21 -45.91 -41.20 -40.01
CA SER A 21 -45.49 -42.44 -40.65
C SER A 21 -46.72 -43.30 -40.88
N GLU A 22 -47.33 -43.02 -42.02
CA GLU A 22 -48.24 -43.80 -42.84
C GLU A 22 -47.99 -45.31 -42.69
N PHE A 23 -49.01 -46.01 -42.18
CA PHE A 23 -49.05 -47.47 -42.03
C PHE A 23 -49.73 -48.03 -43.28
N ASP A 24 -48.95 -48.28 -44.33
CA ASP A 24 -49.46 -48.95 -45.52
C ASP A 24 -49.56 -50.46 -45.27
N HIS A 25 -50.81 -50.90 -45.16
CA HIS A 25 -51.21 -52.29 -45.32
C HIS A 25 -51.08 -52.67 -46.80
N GLU A 26 -49.90 -53.14 -47.19
CA GLU A 26 -49.73 -53.76 -48.50
C GLU A 26 -50.06 -55.26 -48.40
N ASP A 27 -51.28 -55.58 -48.82
CA ASP A 27 -51.77 -56.92 -49.10
C ASP A 27 -50.76 -57.68 -49.98
N THR A 28 -50.01 -58.60 -49.38
CA THR A 28 -49.26 -59.59 -50.14
C THR A 28 -49.92 -60.95 -49.98
N GLU A 29 -50.60 -61.34 -51.04
CA GLU A 29 -51.20 -62.64 -51.29
C GLU A 29 -50.29 -63.80 -50.90
N MET A 30 -50.91 -64.84 -50.35
CA MET A 30 -50.29 -66.12 -50.00
C MET A 30 -50.18 -67.00 -51.26
N PRO A 31 -48.99 -67.31 -51.79
CA PRO A 31 -48.87 -68.34 -52.81
C PRO A 31 -48.94 -69.74 -52.21
N GLU A 32 -49.72 -70.57 -52.88
CA GLU A 32 -50.04 -71.97 -52.60
C GLU A 32 -48.81 -72.86 -52.35
N TYR A 33 -48.87 -73.65 -51.27
CA TYR A 33 -47.94 -74.75 -51.03
C TYR A 33 -48.27 -75.92 -51.96
N HIS A 34 -47.50 -76.07 -53.04
CA HIS A 34 -47.43 -77.33 -53.76
C HIS A 34 -46.56 -78.33 -52.98
N GLY A 35 -47.21 -79.42 -52.57
CA GLY A 35 -46.57 -80.58 -51.97
C GLY A 35 -45.81 -81.39 -53.01
N ASN A 36 -44.51 -81.55 -52.75
CA ASN A 36 -43.65 -82.50 -53.43
C ASN A 36 -43.03 -83.35 -52.31
N GLU A 37 -43.52 -84.57 -52.20
CA GLU A 37 -43.04 -85.59 -51.26
C GLU A 37 -41.56 -85.88 -51.52
N VAL A 38 -40.74 -85.75 -50.47
CA VAL A 38 -39.41 -86.35 -50.41
C VAL A 38 -39.40 -87.26 -49.19
N GLU A 39 -39.44 -88.57 -49.46
CA GLU A 39 -39.27 -89.63 -48.47
C GLU A 39 -38.00 -89.39 -47.65
N PHE A 40 -38.15 -89.22 -46.33
CA PHE A 40 -37.04 -89.25 -45.39
C PHE A 40 -37.10 -90.54 -44.58
N ASN A 41 -36.16 -91.44 -44.88
CA ASN A 41 -36.00 -92.73 -44.20
C ASN A 41 -35.54 -92.56 -42.74
N SER A 42 -36.24 -93.31 -41.88
CA SER A 42 -35.77 -94.01 -40.69
C SER A 42 -35.17 -93.26 -39.49
N ILE A 43 -35.91 -93.43 -38.39
CA ILE A 43 -35.47 -93.78 -37.02
C ILE A 43 -35.06 -92.62 -36.10
N THR A 44 -35.93 -92.48 -35.10
CA THR A 44 -35.87 -91.70 -33.89
C THR A 44 -34.65 -92.04 -33.03
N GLU A 45 -33.73 -91.09 -32.84
CA GLU A 45 -32.89 -91.00 -31.64
C GLU A 45 -33.24 -89.72 -30.89
N HIS A 46 -33.98 -89.86 -29.78
CA HIS A 46 -34.21 -88.80 -28.81
C HIS A 46 -33.03 -88.74 -27.84
N THR A 47 -31.96 -88.05 -28.23
CA THR A 47 -30.98 -87.48 -27.30
C THR A 47 -31.21 -85.97 -27.21
N SER A 48 -31.75 -85.55 -26.06
CA SER A 48 -31.85 -84.18 -25.54
C SER A 48 -31.42 -83.05 -26.49
N ARG A 49 -32.35 -82.55 -27.30
CA ARG A 49 -32.15 -81.30 -28.04
C ARG A 49 -32.15 -80.15 -27.03
N ALA A 50 -30.95 -79.77 -26.57
CA ALA A 50 -30.75 -78.51 -25.85
C ALA A 50 -31.38 -77.37 -26.67
N PHE A 51 -32.00 -76.41 -25.97
CA PHE A 51 -32.70 -75.28 -26.58
C PHE A 51 -31.79 -74.63 -27.65
N PRO A 52 -32.24 -74.52 -28.93
CA PRO A 52 -31.38 -74.17 -30.06
C PRO A 52 -30.56 -72.87 -29.95
N PRO A 53 -30.96 -71.82 -29.18
CA PRO A 53 -30.09 -70.65 -28.99
C PRO A 53 -28.96 -70.84 -27.97
N PHE A 54 -28.86 -71.99 -27.29
CA PHE A 54 -27.77 -72.31 -26.35
C PHE A 54 -26.87 -73.43 -26.91
N ASP A 55 -26.37 -73.24 -28.12
CA ASP A 55 -25.36 -74.13 -28.69
C ASP A 55 -23.96 -73.72 -28.20
N PHE A 56 -23.44 -74.49 -27.23
CA PHE A 56 -22.15 -74.27 -26.59
C PHE A 56 -20.95 -74.41 -27.55
N MET A 57 -21.12 -74.97 -28.76
CA MET A 57 -20.01 -75.12 -29.72
C MET A 57 -19.45 -73.78 -30.21
N TYR A 58 -20.27 -72.73 -30.35
CA TYR A 58 -19.80 -71.43 -30.83
C TYR A 58 -19.17 -70.56 -29.73
N PHE A 59 -19.42 -70.86 -28.44
CA PHE A 59 -18.91 -70.06 -27.33
C PHE A 59 -17.38 -70.05 -27.27
N GLY A 60 -16.72 -71.15 -27.65
CA GLY A 60 -15.26 -71.22 -27.69
C GLY A 60 -14.63 -70.19 -28.64
N SER A 61 -15.20 -70.01 -29.83
CA SER A 61 -14.75 -69.00 -30.80
C SER A 61 -15.00 -67.57 -30.30
N HIS A 62 -16.16 -67.32 -29.67
CA HIS A 62 -16.47 -66.04 -29.06
C HIS A 62 -15.49 -65.67 -27.93
N PHE A 63 -15.13 -66.63 -27.06
CA PHE A 63 -14.12 -66.40 -26.01
C PHE A 63 -12.72 -66.19 -26.57
N LEU A 64 -12.34 -66.88 -27.65
CA LEU A 64 -11.06 -66.68 -28.32
C LEU A 64 -10.98 -65.27 -28.93
N TRP A 65 -12.02 -64.83 -29.64
CA TRP A 65 -12.06 -63.46 -30.18
C TRP A 65 -12.16 -62.39 -29.08
N LEU A 66 -12.90 -62.67 -28.00
CA LEU A 66 -12.95 -61.81 -26.82
C LEU A 66 -11.57 -61.68 -26.18
N ALA A 67 -10.81 -62.76 -26.04
CA ALA A 67 -9.45 -62.72 -25.51
C ALA A 67 -8.50 -61.90 -26.41
N ILE A 68 -8.61 -62.04 -27.74
CA ILE A 68 -7.81 -61.28 -28.70
C ILE A 68 -8.14 -59.78 -28.63
N SER A 69 -9.43 -59.43 -28.72
CA SER A 69 -9.88 -58.03 -28.69
C SER A 69 -9.64 -57.37 -27.33
N PHE A 70 -9.91 -58.08 -26.23
CA PHE A 70 -9.64 -57.61 -24.88
C PHE A 70 -8.14 -57.44 -24.63
N GLY A 71 -7.32 -58.39 -25.09
CA GLY A 71 -5.86 -58.29 -25.01
C GLY A 71 -5.31 -57.08 -25.78
N PHE A 72 -5.79 -56.88 -27.02
CA PHE A 72 -5.44 -55.70 -27.81
C PHE A 72 -5.84 -54.40 -27.10
N PHE A 73 -7.08 -54.32 -26.59
CA PHE A 73 -7.58 -53.13 -25.90
C PHE A 73 -6.86 -52.88 -24.56
N TYR A 74 -6.53 -53.94 -23.83
CA TYR A 74 -5.74 -53.88 -22.60
C TYR A 74 -4.37 -53.26 -22.86
N LEU A 75 -3.67 -53.73 -23.92
CA LEU A 75 -2.39 -53.15 -24.32
C LEU A 75 -2.54 -51.69 -24.74
N PHE A 76 -3.61 -51.34 -25.47
CA PHE A 76 -3.89 -49.96 -25.85
C PHE A 76 -4.10 -49.04 -24.63
N ILE A 77 -4.93 -49.44 -23.66
CA ILE A 77 -5.16 -48.67 -22.43
C ILE A 77 -3.85 -48.52 -21.64
N SER A 78 -3.16 -49.63 -21.39
CA SER A 78 -1.93 -49.65 -20.59
C SER A 78 -0.85 -48.77 -21.20
N ARG A 79 -0.70 -48.80 -22.53
CA ARG A 79 0.35 -48.08 -23.25
C ARG A 79 0.02 -46.62 -23.54
N VAL A 80 -1.26 -46.24 -23.68
CA VAL A 80 -1.67 -44.91 -24.15
C VAL A 80 -2.49 -44.14 -23.12
N ILE A 81 -3.52 -44.75 -22.54
CA ILE A 81 -4.48 -44.03 -21.68
C ILE A 81 -3.90 -43.80 -20.29
N VAL A 82 -3.34 -44.84 -19.66
CA VAL A 82 -2.70 -44.73 -18.33
C VAL A 82 -1.59 -43.67 -18.29
N PRO A 83 -0.60 -43.65 -19.20
CA PRO A 83 0.45 -42.63 -19.16
C PRO A 83 -0.09 -41.22 -19.43
N ARG A 84 -1.13 -41.06 -20.26
CA ARG A 84 -1.74 -39.74 -20.49
C ARG A 84 -2.42 -39.18 -19.25
N ILE A 85 -3.18 -40.00 -18.52
CA ILE A 85 -3.84 -39.58 -17.28
C ILE A 85 -2.79 -39.30 -16.19
N GLY A 86 -1.76 -40.15 -16.09
CA GLY A 86 -0.63 -39.95 -15.18
C GLY A 86 0.07 -38.60 -15.42
N GLY A 87 0.36 -38.27 -16.68
CA GLY A 87 0.99 -36.99 -17.04
C GLY A 87 0.17 -35.75 -16.66
N VAL A 88 -1.17 -35.80 -16.79
CA VAL A 88 -2.04 -34.69 -16.39
C VAL A 88 -2.06 -34.51 -14.87
N ILE A 89 -2.11 -35.62 -14.11
CA ILE A 89 -2.06 -35.56 -12.65
C ILE A 89 -0.74 -34.97 -12.18
N GLU A 90 0.38 -35.41 -12.78
CA GLU A 90 1.70 -34.90 -12.41
C GLU A 90 1.84 -33.41 -12.75
N THR A 91 1.43 -33.00 -13.95
CA THR A 91 1.43 -31.58 -14.34
C THR A 91 0.65 -30.70 -13.35
N ARG A 92 -0.51 -31.20 -12.87
CA ARG A 92 -1.30 -30.47 -11.87
C ARG A 92 -0.60 -30.42 -10.52
N ARG A 93 0.01 -31.53 -10.07
CA ARG A 93 0.78 -31.56 -8.82
C ARG A 93 1.96 -30.61 -8.89
N ASP A 94 2.74 -30.66 -9.95
CA ASP A 94 3.89 -29.78 -10.18
C ASP A 94 3.48 -28.31 -10.16
N ARG A 95 2.36 -27.99 -10.82
CA ARG A 95 1.82 -26.62 -10.80
C ARG A 95 1.42 -26.19 -9.39
N ILE A 96 0.72 -27.03 -8.63
CA ILE A 96 0.31 -26.72 -7.25
C ILE A 96 1.54 -26.53 -6.36
N VAL A 97 2.55 -27.40 -6.48
CA VAL A 97 3.79 -27.30 -5.70
C VAL A 97 4.56 -26.04 -6.08
N SER A 98 4.66 -25.72 -7.37
CA SER A 98 5.27 -24.48 -7.87
C SER A 98 4.54 -23.25 -7.34
N ASP A 99 3.21 -23.22 -7.44
CA ASP A 99 2.39 -22.09 -6.99
C ASP A 99 2.51 -21.92 -5.46
N LEU A 100 2.59 -23.02 -4.70
CA LEU A 100 2.82 -22.99 -3.26
C LEU A 100 4.24 -22.48 -2.91
N ASP A 101 5.28 -22.93 -3.62
CA ASP A 101 6.65 -22.43 -3.41
C ASP A 101 6.74 -20.93 -3.73
N GLN A 102 6.13 -20.50 -4.84
CA GLN A 102 6.05 -19.09 -5.20
C GLN A 102 5.30 -18.28 -4.14
N ALA A 103 4.15 -18.77 -3.66
CA ALA A 103 3.40 -18.10 -2.59
C ALA A 103 4.21 -18.01 -1.29
N MET A 104 4.95 -19.06 -0.92
CA MET A 104 5.84 -19.04 0.26
C MET A 104 6.98 -18.05 0.09
N ARG A 105 7.62 -17.99 -1.07
CA ARG A 105 8.68 -17.02 -1.38
C ARG A 105 8.15 -15.59 -1.32
N LEU A 106 7.03 -15.31 -1.98
CA LEU A 106 6.39 -13.99 -1.96
C LEU A 106 5.99 -13.58 -0.52
N LYS A 107 5.50 -14.52 0.29
CA LYS A 107 5.24 -14.27 1.71
C LYS A 107 6.53 -13.93 2.46
N GLN A 108 7.59 -14.70 2.29
CA GLN A 108 8.88 -14.43 2.94
C GLN A 108 9.44 -13.07 2.52
N GLU A 109 9.38 -12.74 1.23
CA GLU A 109 9.77 -11.43 0.71
C GLU A 109 8.93 -10.31 1.35
N ALA A 110 7.60 -10.45 1.40
CA ALA A 110 6.73 -9.49 2.07
C ALA A 110 7.09 -9.32 3.55
N ASP A 111 7.27 -10.42 4.30
CA ASP A 111 7.65 -10.39 5.71
C ASP A 111 9.02 -9.70 5.92
N THR A 112 9.98 -9.91 5.02
CA THR A 112 11.29 -9.23 5.09
C THR A 112 11.17 -7.74 4.78
N VAL A 113 10.37 -7.35 3.79
CA VAL A 113 10.12 -5.95 3.44
C VAL A 113 9.42 -5.23 4.59
N VAL A 114 8.44 -5.85 5.24
CA VAL A 114 7.77 -5.30 6.43
C VAL A 114 8.78 -5.06 7.55
N LYS A 115 9.61 -6.06 7.89
CA LYS A 115 10.64 -5.91 8.92
C LYS A 115 11.66 -4.82 8.60
N LEU A 116 12.08 -4.71 7.33
CA LEU A 116 12.99 -3.66 6.89
C LEU A 116 12.35 -2.28 6.97
N TYR A 117 11.08 -2.17 6.58
CA TYR A 117 10.30 -0.94 6.68
C TYR A 117 10.15 -0.48 8.13
N GLU A 118 9.77 -1.38 9.04
CA GLU A 118 9.64 -1.09 10.47
C GLU A 118 10.98 -0.62 11.07
N LYS A 119 12.07 -1.33 10.79
CA LYS A 119 13.42 -0.93 11.21
C LYS A 119 13.82 0.43 10.66
N LYS A 120 13.52 0.70 9.39
CA LYS A 120 13.82 1.99 8.77
C LYS A 120 13.02 3.12 9.41
N LEU A 121 11.75 2.87 9.71
CA LEU A 121 10.88 3.84 10.39
C LEU A 121 11.38 4.14 11.80
N GLU A 122 11.77 3.12 12.56
CA GLU A 122 12.37 3.29 13.89
C GLU A 122 13.69 4.08 13.82
N LYS A 123 14.60 3.67 12.91
CA LYS A 123 15.88 4.35 12.71
C LYS A 123 15.69 5.83 12.35
N THR A 124 14.83 6.15 11.39
CA THR A 124 14.53 7.54 11.00
C THR A 124 13.94 8.33 12.17
N ARG A 125 13.06 7.73 12.98
CA ARG A 125 12.52 8.40 14.18
C ARG A 125 13.60 8.70 15.21
N LEU A 126 14.53 7.77 15.43
CA LEU A 126 15.66 7.97 16.35
C LEU A 126 16.62 9.04 15.83
N GLU A 127 16.98 8.99 14.55
CA GLU A 127 17.84 9.99 13.90
C GLU A 127 17.21 11.39 13.93
N ALA A 128 15.92 11.51 13.61
CA ALA A 128 15.20 12.78 13.69
C ALA A 128 15.18 13.35 15.11
N LYS A 129 14.91 12.51 16.12
CA LYS A 129 14.95 12.93 17.53
C LYS A 129 16.35 13.38 17.95
N ALA A 130 17.38 12.65 17.53
CA ALA A 130 18.76 13.01 17.82
C ALA A 130 19.14 14.35 17.17
N LEU A 131 18.79 14.55 15.90
CA LEU A 131 19.03 15.80 15.18
C LEU A 131 18.30 16.98 15.84
N ILE A 132 17.02 16.82 16.18
CA ILE A 132 16.26 17.86 16.89
C ILE A 132 16.93 18.21 18.22
N GLN A 133 17.45 17.22 18.95
CA GLN A 133 18.11 17.48 20.22
C GLN A 133 19.43 18.24 20.05
N VAL A 134 20.22 17.88 19.04
CA VAL A 134 21.46 18.59 18.68
C VAL A 134 21.14 20.03 18.28
N GLU A 135 20.22 20.25 17.35
CA GLU A 135 19.85 21.59 16.90
C GLU A 135 19.26 22.44 18.02
N ARG A 136 18.43 21.85 18.91
CA ARG A 136 17.93 22.57 20.09
C ARG A 136 19.06 23.04 20.99
N ASN A 137 20.08 22.23 21.20
CA ASN A 137 21.24 22.61 21.99
C ASN A 137 22.03 23.73 21.30
N ASP A 138 22.25 23.62 19.99
CA ASP A 138 22.94 24.66 19.21
C ASP A 138 22.19 25.99 19.19
N ILE A 139 20.86 25.95 19.06
CA ILE A 139 20.01 27.15 19.12
C ILE A 139 20.11 27.79 20.50
N LYS A 140 20.09 27.01 21.58
CA LYS A 140 20.27 27.55 22.95
C LYS A 140 21.63 28.24 23.10
N ILE A 141 22.70 27.59 22.66
CA ILE A 141 24.06 28.17 22.71
C ILE A 141 24.11 29.48 21.90
N LYS A 142 23.57 29.49 20.68
CA LYS A 142 23.51 30.71 19.85
C LYS A 142 22.67 31.81 20.49
N ALA A 143 21.53 31.47 21.11
CA ALA A 143 20.68 32.42 21.82
C ALA A 143 21.41 33.04 23.02
N ASP A 144 22.12 32.22 23.81
CA ASP A 144 22.90 32.70 24.95
C ASP A 144 24.08 33.58 24.51
N LEU A 145 24.74 33.23 23.41
CA LEU A 145 25.79 34.07 22.82
C LEU A 145 25.24 35.42 22.32
N GLN A 146 24.08 35.43 21.68
CA GLN A 146 23.44 36.66 21.23
C GLN A 146 22.99 37.53 22.42
N ARG A 147 22.42 36.91 23.46
CA ARG A 147 22.06 37.60 24.71
C ARG A 147 23.27 38.30 25.33
N LYS A 148 24.38 37.57 25.51
CA LYS A 148 25.63 38.16 26.03
C LYS A 148 26.11 39.34 25.19
N LYS A 149 26.10 39.23 23.87
CA LYS A 149 26.48 40.35 22.98
C LYS A 149 25.56 41.57 23.17
N ILE A 150 24.25 41.34 23.27
CA ILE A 150 23.28 42.41 23.50
C ILE A 150 23.49 43.05 24.87
N GLU A 151 23.75 42.26 25.91
CA GLU A 151 24.07 42.74 27.26
C GLU A 151 25.33 43.62 27.26
N GLU A 152 26.41 43.17 26.61
CA GLU A 152 27.65 43.97 26.47
C GLU A 152 27.41 45.28 25.72
N ASP A 153 26.60 45.27 24.65
CA ASP A 153 26.27 46.47 23.89
C ASP A 153 25.36 47.43 24.66
N LEU A 154 24.44 46.89 25.47
CA LEU A 154 23.59 47.68 26.38
C LEU A 154 24.44 48.33 27.47
N GLU A 155 25.38 47.60 28.07
CA GLU A 155 26.28 48.15 29.09
C GLU A 155 27.13 49.30 28.53
N LYS A 156 27.68 49.14 27.31
CA LYS A 156 28.41 50.23 26.62
C LYS A 156 27.52 51.46 26.39
N LYS A 157 26.28 51.25 25.93
CA LYS A 157 25.32 52.35 25.69
C LYS A 157 24.92 53.05 26.98
N LEU A 158 24.73 52.30 28.06
CA LEU A 158 24.39 52.81 29.37
C LEU A 158 25.53 53.67 29.90
N LYS A 159 26.77 53.15 29.88
CA LYS A 159 27.96 53.90 30.31
C LYS A 159 28.19 55.19 29.50
N LYS A 160 28.04 55.12 28.18
CA LYS A 160 28.13 56.30 27.30
C LYS A 160 27.05 57.35 27.63
N SER A 161 25.85 56.91 28.01
CA SER A 161 24.76 57.81 28.38
C SER A 161 25.00 58.44 29.75
N GLU A 162 25.49 57.67 30.72
CA GLU A 162 25.90 58.18 32.03
C GLU A 162 27.01 59.24 31.91
N ASP A 163 28.02 58.98 31.08
CA ASP A 163 29.10 59.95 30.84
C ASP A 163 28.56 61.23 30.19
N LYS A 164 27.64 61.12 29.24
CA LYS A 164 26.99 62.28 28.61
C LYS A 164 26.11 63.06 29.60
N ILE A 165 25.40 62.38 30.49
CA ILE A 165 24.62 63.03 31.56
C ILE A 165 25.55 63.78 32.50
N LYS A 166 26.66 63.17 32.93
CA LYS A 166 27.68 63.85 33.76
C LYS A 166 28.25 65.08 33.07
N GLU A 167 28.55 64.98 31.77
CA GLU A 167 29.03 66.12 30.99
C GLU A 167 28.00 67.27 30.94
N ILE A 168 26.73 66.96 30.67
CA ILE A 168 25.63 67.94 30.67
C ILE A 168 25.44 68.54 32.06
N GLN A 169 25.47 67.73 33.12
CA GLN A 169 25.37 68.19 34.50
C GLN A 169 26.50 69.17 34.83
N ASN A 170 27.75 68.83 34.49
CA ASN A 170 28.90 69.70 34.71
C ASN A 170 28.76 71.03 33.95
N LYS A 171 28.34 70.99 32.67
CA LYS A 171 28.08 72.19 31.87
C LYS A 171 26.96 73.04 32.46
N ALA A 172 25.86 72.42 32.89
CA ALA A 172 24.76 73.13 33.54
C ALA A 172 25.20 73.80 34.84
N MET A 173 25.96 73.10 35.70
CA MET A 173 26.51 73.67 36.94
C MET A 173 27.49 74.82 36.68
N GLN A 174 28.29 74.75 35.61
CA GLN A 174 29.15 75.86 35.19
C GLN A 174 28.32 77.07 34.73
N ASN A 175 27.31 76.85 33.89
CA ASN A 175 26.43 77.91 33.40
C ASN A 175 25.65 78.60 34.54
N VAL A 176 25.13 77.83 35.50
CA VAL A 176 24.48 78.40 36.70
C VAL A 176 25.46 79.27 37.49
N GLY A 177 26.71 78.83 37.64
CA GLY A 177 27.75 79.63 38.29
C GLY A 177 28.01 80.96 37.58
N LEU A 178 28.07 80.96 36.25
CA LEU A 178 28.27 82.18 35.46
C LEU A 178 27.07 83.13 35.57
N ILE A 179 25.85 82.60 35.46
CA ILE A 179 24.61 83.40 35.60
C ILE A 179 24.51 83.99 37.01
N ALA A 180 24.88 83.24 38.05
CA ALA A 180 24.89 83.74 39.42
C ALA A 180 25.92 84.87 39.62
N GLU A 181 27.13 84.75 39.05
CA GLU A 181 28.13 85.84 39.05
C GLU A 181 27.60 87.10 38.34
N GLU A 182 26.92 86.94 37.21
CA GLU A 182 26.34 88.03 36.42
C GLU A 182 25.18 88.73 37.15
N ILE A 183 24.21 87.97 37.68
CA ILE A 183 23.09 88.52 38.45
C ILE A 183 23.59 89.20 39.74
N ALA A 184 24.53 88.59 40.47
CA ALA A 184 25.10 89.21 41.66
C ALA A 184 25.81 90.53 41.35
N PHE A 185 26.55 90.59 40.23
CA PHE A 185 27.17 91.82 39.75
C PHE A 185 26.12 92.91 39.42
N GLU A 186 25.06 92.57 38.70
CA GLU A 186 23.98 93.52 38.39
C GLU A 186 23.26 94.03 39.65
N ILE A 187 22.96 93.15 40.61
CA ILE A 187 22.31 93.53 41.87
C ILE A 187 23.20 94.49 42.66
N VAL A 188 24.50 94.18 42.82
CA VAL A 188 25.45 95.04 43.54
C VAL A 188 25.60 96.39 42.86
N LYS A 189 25.70 96.42 41.53
CA LYS A 189 25.75 97.66 40.76
C LYS A 189 24.52 98.53 40.97
N LYS A 190 23.31 97.94 40.96
CA LYS A 190 22.05 98.66 41.21
C LYS A 190 21.88 99.15 42.65
N LEU A 191 22.49 98.49 43.63
CA LEU A 191 22.30 98.83 45.05
C LEU A 191 23.26 99.92 45.55
N ILE A 192 24.52 99.91 45.10
CA ILE A 192 25.61 100.70 45.70
C ILE A 192 26.05 101.87 44.79
N ASP A 193 25.64 101.88 43.50
CA ASP A 193 25.96 102.90 42.49
C ASP A 193 27.48 103.21 42.36
N VAL A 194 28.31 102.23 42.72
CA VAL A 194 29.78 102.26 42.62
C VAL A 194 30.21 101.10 41.73
N ASP A 195 31.17 101.34 40.83
CA ASP A 195 31.69 100.34 39.89
C ASP A 195 32.58 99.33 40.63
N VAL A 196 31.99 98.23 41.10
CA VAL A 196 32.72 97.15 41.79
C VAL A 196 33.44 96.29 40.75
N SER A 197 34.72 95.94 40.96
CA SER A 197 35.45 95.16 39.96
C SER A 197 34.89 93.73 39.83
N LYS A 198 34.67 93.29 38.57
CA LYS A 198 34.13 91.95 38.23
C LYS A 198 34.93 90.79 38.84
N LYS A 199 36.23 91.00 39.08
CA LYS A 199 37.10 90.03 39.78
C LYS A 199 36.68 89.80 41.22
N SER A 200 36.38 90.87 41.97
CA SER A 200 36.02 90.77 43.40
C SER A 200 34.71 89.99 43.61
N VAL A 201 33.71 90.22 42.77
CA VAL A 201 32.42 89.51 42.77
C VAL A 201 32.60 88.03 42.45
N SER A 202 33.39 87.68 41.42
CA SER A 202 33.67 86.26 41.10
C SER A 202 34.39 85.55 42.26
N SER A 203 35.36 86.19 42.93
CA SER A 203 36.01 85.59 44.10
C SER A 203 35.07 85.41 45.30
N ALA A 204 34.15 86.35 45.55
CA ALA A 204 33.17 86.25 46.64
C ALA A 204 32.13 85.15 46.36
N VAL A 205 31.60 85.07 45.13
CA VAL A 205 30.66 84.02 44.72
C VAL A 205 31.32 82.63 44.79
N LYS A 206 32.59 82.52 44.38
CA LYS A 206 33.35 81.26 44.51
C LYS A 206 33.62 80.86 45.97
N ALA A 207 33.85 81.81 46.87
CA ALA A 207 34.08 81.53 48.29
C ALA A 207 32.84 80.94 48.99
N VAL A 208 31.63 81.30 48.53
CA VAL A 208 30.36 80.75 49.04
C VAL A 208 30.00 79.41 48.37
N ARG A 209 30.53 79.14 47.17
CA ARG A 209 30.28 77.91 46.37
C ARG A 209 31.04 76.66 46.87
N HIS A 210 31.59 76.70 48.08
CA HIS A 210 32.25 75.57 48.72
C HIS A 210 31.27 74.44 49.06
#